data_AF-A0A4P6HDW9-F1
#
_entry.id   AF-A0A4P6HDW9-F1
#
_cell.length_a   1.000
_cell.length_b   1.000
_cell.length_c   1.000
_cell.angle_alpha   90.00
_cell.angle_beta   90.00
_cell.angle_gamma   90.00
#
_symmetry.space_group_name_H-M   'P 1'
#
loop_
_entity.id
_entity.type
_entity.pdbx_description
1 polymer ?
#
loop_
_entity_poly.entity_id
_entity_poly.type
_entity_poly.pdbx_seq_one_letter_code
_entity_poly.pdbx_strand_id
1 'polypeptide(L)'
;MAKTAGIQVGDEILSVNSQPFDEIRSFKGGAGTIAIVTVRRAAKTQPVEIPVMVAAISPVRMFLEAVSASARIVDYAGRDIGYVRLWTLASPLTNETVETMLRSGVLSESDGLVLDLRGRWGGISSELPEMLMEDFADISFTMRNGRNFSQRETWRKPIVVLIDGGTRSANELLACAMKKRGFSLIGEKSAGAVLGGNAYVLPDDSLLMVATSMVRVDGEVLEGRGVEPDKIVSAPVPYAGGADPQLEVAMKEVSEQLSGVSPWRSSLSPEQRRCSQGSAARSN
;
A
#
# COMPACT_ATOMS: atom_id res chain seq x y z
N MET A 1 7.30 13.67 -9.29
CA MET A 1 7.79 15.06 -9.27
C MET A 1 8.42 15.44 -7.94
N ALA A 2 7.67 15.52 -6.83
CA ALA A 2 8.24 15.90 -5.51
C ALA A 2 9.44 15.05 -5.06
N LYS A 3 9.33 13.71 -5.12
CA LYS A 3 10.44 12.78 -4.82
C LYS A 3 11.66 13.05 -5.72
N THR A 4 11.43 13.25 -7.02
CA THR A 4 12.48 13.56 -8.00
C THR A 4 13.17 14.89 -7.71
N ALA A 5 12.44 15.87 -7.17
CA ALA A 5 12.98 17.15 -6.75
C ALA A 5 13.73 17.10 -5.39
N GLY A 6 13.75 15.94 -4.72
CA GLY A 6 14.46 15.76 -3.45
C GLY A 6 13.65 16.08 -2.20
N ILE A 7 12.33 16.23 -2.32
CA ILE A 7 11.44 16.25 -1.15
C ILE A 7 11.42 14.85 -0.53
N GLN A 8 11.61 14.80 0.79
CA GLN A 8 11.66 13.56 1.56
C GLN A 8 10.39 13.37 2.39
N VAL A 9 10.06 12.11 2.68
CA VAL A 9 9.03 11.81 3.66
C VAL A 9 9.48 12.36 5.02
N GLY A 10 8.61 13.17 5.63
CA GLY A 10 8.87 13.87 6.88
C GLY A 10 9.37 15.30 6.76
N ASP A 11 9.65 15.78 5.53
CA ASP A 11 9.82 17.22 5.30
C ASP A 11 8.50 17.94 5.68
N GLU A 12 8.60 18.97 6.52
CA GLU A 12 7.48 19.85 6.85
C GLU A 12 7.39 20.95 5.78
N ILE A 13 6.29 21.00 5.04
CA ILE A 13 6.07 22.03 4.02
C ILE A 13 5.56 23.31 4.69
N LEU A 14 6.32 24.40 4.59
CA LEU A 14 6.00 25.68 5.24
C LEU A 14 5.26 26.62 4.30
N SER A 15 5.78 26.77 3.09
CA SER A 15 5.26 27.70 2.09
C SER A 15 5.50 27.21 0.67
N VAL A 16 4.69 27.71 -0.25
CA VAL A 16 4.85 27.54 -1.68
C VAL A 16 4.79 28.92 -2.33
N ASN A 17 5.81 29.29 -3.11
CA ASN A 17 5.94 30.62 -3.72
C ASN A 17 5.79 31.75 -2.69
N SER A 18 6.45 31.58 -1.54
CA SER A 18 6.43 32.52 -0.39
C SER A 18 5.06 32.76 0.25
N GLN A 19 4.05 31.96 -0.09
CA GLN A 19 2.74 31.96 0.56
C GLN A 19 2.59 30.76 1.48
N PRO A 20 1.86 30.87 2.61
CA PRO A 20 1.58 29.75 3.47
C PRO A 20 1.05 28.54 2.67
N PHE A 21 1.58 27.36 2.99
CA PHE A 21 1.21 26.15 2.28
C PHE A 21 -0.29 25.81 2.43
N ASP A 22 -0.94 25.51 1.32
CA ASP A 22 -2.29 24.95 1.22
C ASP A 22 -2.24 23.80 0.21
N GLU A 23 -2.76 22.63 0.59
CA GLU A 23 -2.62 21.37 -0.16
C GLU A 23 -3.11 21.46 -1.62
N ILE A 24 -4.12 22.30 -1.89
CA ILE A 24 -4.74 22.43 -3.20
C ILE A 24 -4.43 23.80 -3.81
N ARG A 25 -4.64 24.88 -3.05
CA ARG A 25 -4.55 26.24 -3.58
C ARG A 25 -3.12 26.60 -3.98
N SER A 26 -2.10 26.10 -3.27
CA SER A 26 -0.70 26.38 -3.59
C SER A 26 -0.28 25.94 -4.99
N PHE A 27 -0.98 24.96 -5.59
CA PHE A 27 -0.64 24.40 -6.90
C PHE A 27 -1.72 24.62 -7.96
N LYS A 28 -2.86 25.21 -7.60
CA LYS A 28 -4.00 25.41 -8.49
C LYS A 28 -3.62 26.29 -9.69
N GLY A 29 -3.82 25.78 -10.90
CA GLY A 29 -3.50 26.49 -12.14
C GLY A 29 -2.01 26.55 -12.49
N GLY A 30 -1.13 25.99 -11.65
CA GLY A 30 0.32 26.03 -11.84
C GLY A 30 0.90 24.91 -12.72
N ALA A 31 0.07 24.06 -13.34
CA ALA A 31 0.56 22.93 -14.13
C ALA A 31 1.52 23.37 -15.24
N GLY A 32 2.68 22.71 -15.33
CA GLY A 32 3.77 23.04 -16.27
C GLY A 32 4.70 24.15 -15.78
N THR A 33 4.48 24.72 -14.59
CA THR A 33 5.34 25.73 -13.98
C THR A 33 6.15 25.17 -12.81
N ILE A 34 7.20 25.88 -12.41
CA ILE A 34 8.00 25.55 -11.22
C ILE A 34 7.41 26.28 -10.01
N ALA A 35 7.05 25.53 -8.98
CA ALA A 35 6.71 26.05 -7.67
C ALA A 35 7.93 25.96 -6.75
N ILE A 36 8.23 27.04 -6.01
CA ILE A 36 9.28 27.03 -4.99
C ILE A 36 8.66 26.55 -3.68
N VAL A 37 8.98 25.33 -3.28
CA VAL A 37 8.46 24.70 -2.07
C VAL A 37 9.49 24.88 -0.95
N THR A 38 9.14 25.65 0.06
CA THR A 38 9.98 25.84 1.25
C THR A 38 9.66 24.75 2.25
N VAL A 39 10.65 23.93 2.60
CA VAL A 39 10.50 22.81 3.53
C VAL A 39 11.46 22.90 4.70
N ARG A 40 11.07 22.35 5.84
CA ARG A 40 11.93 22.12 7.00
C ARG A 40 12.12 20.62 7.21
N ARG A 41 13.35 20.16 7.02
CA ARG A 41 13.71 18.73 7.02
C ARG A 41 13.83 18.11 8.42
N ALA A 42 14.27 18.91 9.39
CA ALA A 42 14.38 18.47 10.77
C ALA A 42 13.90 19.56 11.73
N ALA A 43 13.51 19.12 12.93
CA ALA A 43 13.11 20.04 13.98
C ALA A 43 14.24 21.05 14.25
N LYS A 44 13.88 22.34 14.30
CA LYS A 44 14.80 23.44 14.61
C LYS A 44 15.94 23.64 13.59
N THR A 45 15.85 23.09 12.38
CA THR A 45 16.79 23.43 11.30
C THR A 45 16.27 24.57 10.44
N GLN A 46 17.17 25.23 9.71
CA GLN A 46 16.78 26.23 8.74
C GLN A 46 15.98 25.60 7.59
N PRO A 47 14.91 26.27 7.10
CA PRO A 47 14.20 25.81 5.92
C PRO A 47 15.07 25.86 4.66
N VAL A 48 14.75 25.00 3.71
CA VAL A 48 15.37 24.95 2.39
C VAL A 48 14.30 25.13 1.31
N GLU A 49 14.65 25.85 0.25
CA GLU A 49 13.79 26.02 -0.91
C GLU A 49 14.10 24.95 -1.95
N ILE A 50 13.05 24.28 -2.42
CA ILE A 50 13.15 23.20 -3.41
C ILE A 50 12.27 23.59 -4.61
N PRO A 51 12.85 23.77 -5.81
CA PRO A 51 12.07 23.98 -7.02
C PRO A 51 11.40 22.67 -7.44
N VAL A 52 10.08 22.67 -7.57
CA VAL A 52 9.28 21.50 -7.94
C VAL A 52 8.42 21.81 -9.17
N MET A 53 8.55 21.00 -10.21
CA MET A 53 7.65 21.06 -11.37
C MET A 53 6.24 20.62 -10.96
N VAL A 54 5.25 21.50 -11.14
CA VAL A 54 3.84 21.20 -10.90
C VAL A 54 3.29 20.45 -12.11
N ALA A 55 2.76 19.25 -11.89
CA ALA A 55 2.18 18.44 -12.96
C ALA A 55 0.65 18.57 -12.97
N ALA A 56 0.05 18.52 -14.16
CA ALA A 56 -1.38 18.31 -14.29
C ALA A 56 -1.76 16.93 -13.74
N ILE A 57 -2.85 16.86 -12.96
CA ILE A 57 -3.27 15.62 -12.31
C ILE A 57 -4.22 14.85 -13.23
N SER A 58 -3.84 13.61 -13.56
CA SER A 58 -4.75 12.58 -14.08
C SER A 58 -4.72 11.43 -13.06
N PRO A 59 -5.71 11.35 -12.13
CA PRO A 59 -5.57 10.52 -10.94
C PRO A 59 -5.26 9.06 -11.23
N VAL A 60 -6.03 8.42 -12.12
CA VAL A 60 -5.84 7.00 -12.48
C VAL A 60 -4.45 6.77 -13.05
N ARG A 61 -4.04 7.58 -14.04
CA ARG A 61 -2.73 7.47 -14.67
C ARG A 61 -1.60 7.68 -13.66
N MET A 62 -1.72 8.71 -12.82
CA MET A 62 -0.70 9.03 -11.81
C MET A 62 -0.55 7.91 -10.78
N PHE A 63 -1.65 7.31 -10.33
CA PHE A 63 -1.58 6.19 -9.40
C PHE A 63 -0.95 4.96 -10.05
N LEU A 64 -1.29 4.63 -11.30
CA LEU A 64 -0.67 3.51 -12.02
C LEU A 64 0.83 3.73 -12.23
N GLU A 65 1.24 4.95 -12.62
CA GLU A 65 2.65 5.32 -12.73
C GLU A 65 3.36 5.25 -11.38
N ALA A 66 2.71 5.68 -10.29
CA ALA A 66 3.26 5.59 -8.94
C ALA A 66 3.44 4.14 -8.46
N VAL A 67 2.43 3.28 -8.67
CA VAL A 67 2.50 1.84 -8.39
C VAL A 67 3.70 1.23 -9.13
N SER A 68 3.81 1.50 -10.43
CA SER A 68 4.92 1.01 -11.25
C SER A 68 6.28 1.52 -10.81
N ALA A 69 6.39 2.81 -10.52
CA ALA A 69 7.64 3.41 -10.05
C ALA A 69 8.02 3.00 -8.61
N SER A 70 7.09 2.40 -7.86
CA SER A 70 7.35 1.88 -6.52
C SER A 70 7.95 0.48 -6.54
N ALA A 71 7.64 -0.30 -7.59
CA ALA A 71 8.03 -1.70 -7.70
C ALA A 71 9.55 -1.84 -7.82
N ARG A 72 10.16 -2.56 -6.88
CA ARG A 72 11.62 -2.76 -6.84
C ARG A 72 11.99 -4.01 -6.06
N ILE A 73 13.16 -4.56 -6.33
CA ILE A 73 13.81 -5.57 -5.50
C ILE A 73 14.80 -4.88 -4.56
N VAL A 74 14.87 -5.35 -3.32
CA VAL A 74 15.78 -4.90 -2.28
C VAL A 74 16.56 -6.10 -1.76
N ASP A 75 17.88 -6.05 -1.84
CA ASP A 75 18.72 -7.01 -1.11
C ASP A 75 18.57 -6.73 0.38
N TYR A 76 18.13 -7.75 1.12
CA TYR A 76 18.03 -7.71 2.56
C TYR A 76 18.52 -9.02 3.15
N ALA A 77 19.65 -8.95 3.87
CA ALA A 77 20.30 -10.11 4.46
C ALA A 77 20.59 -11.25 3.44
N GLY A 78 20.98 -10.88 2.20
CA GLY A 78 21.29 -11.82 1.12
C GLY A 78 20.07 -12.50 0.50
N ARG A 79 18.88 -11.90 0.65
CA ARG A 79 17.63 -12.30 -0.02
C ARG A 79 17.12 -11.16 -0.88
N ASP A 80 16.59 -11.49 -2.05
CA ASP A 80 16.02 -10.51 -2.97
C ASP A 80 14.54 -10.29 -2.62
N ILE A 81 14.23 -9.28 -1.83
CA ILE A 81 12.85 -9.01 -1.40
C ILE A 81 12.20 -7.99 -2.33
N GLY A 82 11.10 -8.39 -2.95
CA GLY A 82 10.26 -7.52 -3.76
C GLY A 82 9.49 -6.54 -2.87
N TYR A 83 9.31 -5.32 -3.36
CA TYR A 83 8.48 -4.31 -2.72
C TYR A 83 7.61 -3.66 -3.78
N VAL A 84 6.32 -3.48 -3.47
CA VAL A 84 5.39 -2.69 -4.28
C VAL A 84 4.39 -1.99 -3.38
N ARG A 85 4.04 -0.75 -3.71
CA ARG A 85 3.04 0.03 -3.00
C ARG A 85 1.79 0.22 -3.84
N LEU A 86 0.64 -0.09 -3.26
CA LEU A 86 -0.67 0.13 -3.83
C LEU A 86 -1.34 1.31 -3.13
N TRP A 87 -1.24 2.49 -3.75
CA TRP A 87 -1.93 3.66 -3.23
C TRP A 87 -3.44 3.50 -3.29
N THR A 88 -3.97 2.93 -4.38
CA THR A 88 -5.41 2.82 -4.61
C THR A 88 -5.74 1.54 -5.37
N LEU A 89 -6.97 1.07 -5.19
CA LEU A 89 -7.59 -0.03 -5.94
C LEU A 89 -8.80 0.50 -6.74
N ALA A 90 -8.70 1.73 -7.24
CA ALA A 90 -9.79 2.40 -7.96
C ALA A 90 -9.88 2.01 -9.46
N SER A 91 -8.92 1.24 -9.98
CA SER A 91 -8.89 0.82 -11.37
C SER A 91 -8.53 -0.66 -11.50
N PRO A 92 -9.23 -1.45 -12.33
CA PRO A 92 -8.83 -2.81 -12.66
C PRO A 92 -7.40 -2.92 -13.20
N LEU A 93 -6.93 -1.87 -13.88
CA LEU A 93 -5.56 -1.79 -14.39
C LEU A 93 -4.50 -1.92 -13.30
N THR A 94 -4.82 -1.57 -12.05
CA THR A 94 -3.91 -1.79 -10.93
C THR A 94 -3.67 -3.28 -10.68
N ASN A 95 -4.72 -4.12 -10.79
CA ASN A 95 -4.59 -5.57 -10.63
C ASN A 95 -3.70 -6.14 -11.75
N GLU A 96 -4.00 -5.82 -13.01
CA GLU A 96 -3.23 -6.27 -14.18
C GLU A 96 -1.75 -5.85 -14.11
N THR A 97 -1.50 -4.63 -13.65
CA THR A 97 -0.15 -4.07 -13.49
C THR A 97 0.64 -4.87 -12.46
N VAL A 98 0.04 -5.13 -11.30
CA VAL A 98 0.69 -5.90 -10.22
C VAL A 98 0.87 -7.36 -10.62
N GLU A 99 -0.12 -7.95 -11.29
CA GLU A 99 -0.03 -9.30 -11.85
C GLU A 99 1.17 -9.44 -12.78
N THR A 100 1.30 -8.51 -13.72
CA THR A 100 2.42 -8.49 -14.67
C THR A 100 3.75 -8.38 -13.93
N MET A 101 3.85 -7.50 -12.92
CA MET A 101 5.08 -7.34 -12.12
C MET A 101 5.50 -8.62 -11.42
N LEU A 102 4.55 -9.37 -10.86
CA LEU A 102 4.79 -10.58 -10.09
C LEU A 102 5.04 -11.82 -10.98
N ARG A 103 4.40 -11.90 -12.14
CA ARG A 103 4.51 -13.08 -13.02
C ARG A 103 5.71 -13.02 -13.97
N SER A 104 5.96 -11.86 -14.57
CA SER A 104 6.93 -11.73 -15.66
C SER A 104 7.70 -10.41 -15.66
N GLY A 105 7.43 -9.53 -14.69
CA GLY A 105 8.04 -8.21 -14.58
C GLY A 105 9.11 -8.14 -13.49
N VAL A 106 9.31 -6.92 -12.97
CA VAL A 106 10.42 -6.58 -12.06
C VAL A 106 10.44 -7.37 -10.75
N LEU A 107 9.34 -8.01 -10.36
CA LEU A 107 9.23 -8.75 -9.09
C LEU A 107 9.23 -10.27 -9.28
N SER A 108 9.26 -10.80 -10.51
CA SER A 108 9.09 -12.24 -10.78
C SER A 108 10.13 -13.11 -10.07
N GLU A 109 11.36 -12.63 -10.02
CA GLU A 109 12.50 -13.35 -9.44
C GLU A 109 12.69 -13.10 -7.94
N SER A 110 11.95 -12.15 -7.33
CA SER A 110 12.13 -11.85 -5.90
C SER A 110 11.73 -13.03 -5.02
N ASP A 111 12.48 -13.29 -3.95
CA ASP A 111 12.30 -14.42 -3.02
C ASP A 111 11.03 -14.28 -2.17
N GLY A 112 10.57 -13.07 -1.91
CA GLY A 112 9.37 -12.74 -1.13
C GLY A 112 8.91 -11.31 -1.42
N LEU A 113 7.75 -10.90 -0.87
CA LEU A 113 7.11 -9.63 -1.20
C LEU A 113 6.73 -8.83 0.05
N VAL A 114 7.04 -7.54 0.04
CA VAL A 114 6.39 -6.54 0.89
C VAL A 114 5.34 -5.80 0.05
N LEU A 115 4.06 -5.96 0.43
CA LEU A 115 2.92 -5.30 -0.18
C LEU A 115 2.51 -4.11 0.69
N ASP A 116 2.74 -2.88 0.20
CA ASP A 116 2.46 -1.67 0.96
C ASP A 116 1.09 -1.08 0.62
N LEU A 117 0.17 -1.10 1.59
CA LEU A 117 -1.20 -0.57 1.49
C LEU A 117 -1.39 0.74 2.27
N ARG A 118 -0.29 1.35 2.74
CA ARG A 118 -0.31 2.59 3.52
C ARG A 118 -0.80 3.78 2.71
N GLY A 119 -1.48 4.69 3.39
CA GLY A 119 -1.95 5.95 2.82
C GLY A 119 -3.45 5.97 2.55
N ARG A 120 -3.94 7.17 2.22
CA ARG A 120 -5.33 7.58 2.41
C ARG A 120 -6.26 7.34 1.22
N TRP A 121 -5.87 6.52 0.25
CA TRP A 121 -6.66 6.29 -0.95
C TRP A 121 -7.30 4.90 -0.91
N GLY A 122 -8.56 4.84 -1.33
CA GLY A 122 -9.37 3.63 -1.34
C GLY A 122 -9.49 3.03 -2.73
N GLY A 123 -10.67 2.51 -3.04
CA GLY A 123 -10.97 1.92 -4.34
C GLY A 123 -12.37 1.33 -4.33
N ILE A 124 -12.68 0.56 -5.37
CA ILE A 124 -13.97 -0.11 -5.51
C ILE A 124 -13.85 -1.55 -5.02
N SER A 125 -12.89 -2.28 -5.56
CA SER A 125 -12.58 -3.67 -5.23
C SER A 125 -11.23 -4.06 -5.85
N SER A 126 -10.67 -5.19 -5.43
CA SER A 126 -9.48 -5.75 -6.05
C SER A 126 -9.62 -7.26 -6.17
N GLU A 127 -9.18 -7.79 -7.30
CA GLU A 127 -9.06 -9.22 -7.59
C GLU A 127 -7.69 -9.77 -7.17
N LEU A 128 -6.81 -8.91 -6.63
CA LEU A 128 -5.52 -9.32 -6.09
C LEU A 128 -5.61 -10.43 -5.04
N PRO A 129 -6.65 -10.51 -4.18
CA PRO A 129 -6.83 -11.66 -3.31
C PRO A 129 -6.87 -12.99 -4.08
N GLU A 130 -7.61 -13.08 -5.19
CA GLU A 130 -7.72 -14.32 -5.95
C GLU A 130 -6.36 -14.69 -6.56
N MET A 131 -5.69 -13.72 -7.18
CA MET A 131 -4.36 -13.92 -7.77
C MET A 131 -3.25 -14.28 -6.75
N LEU A 132 -3.25 -13.64 -5.58
CA LEU A 132 -2.21 -13.83 -4.56
C LEU A 132 -2.49 -15.01 -3.63
N MET A 133 -3.73 -15.51 -3.58
CA MET A 133 -4.18 -16.43 -2.53
C MET A 133 -4.77 -17.76 -3.04
N GLU A 134 -5.06 -17.91 -4.33
CA GLU A 134 -5.52 -19.19 -4.88
C GLU A 134 -4.34 -20.11 -5.20
N ASP A 135 -4.51 -21.43 -5.01
CA ASP A 135 -3.51 -22.43 -5.39
C ASP A 135 -3.90 -22.98 -6.79
N PHE A 136 -3.21 -22.51 -7.83
CA PHE A 136 -3.34 -23.04 -9.19
C PHE A 136 -2.26 -24.09 -9.47
N ALA A 137 -2.53 -24.99 -10.42
CA ALA A 137 -1.57 -26.01 -10.83
C ALA A 137 -0.36 -25.39 -11.56
N ASP A 138 0.84 -25.93 -11.32
CA ASP A 138 2.02 -25.59 -12.13
C ASP A 138 1.87 -26.24 -13.51
N ILE A 139 1.71 -25.42 -14.55
CA ILE A 139 1.61 -25.89 -15.93
C ILE A 139 2.97 -25.72 -16.59
N SER A 140 3.62 -26.84 -16.94
CA SER A 140 4.87 -26.85 -17.70
C SER A 140 4.66 -27.35 -19.13
N PHE A 141 5.18 -26.62 -20.09
CA PHE A 141 5.23 -26.97 -21.50
C PHE A 141 6.67 -27.31 -21.88
N THR A 142 6.87 -28.50 -22.46
CA THR A 142 8.13 -28.83 -23.14
C THR A 142 7.87 -28.76 -24.64
N MET A 143 8.47 -27.76 -25.28
CA MET A 143 8.38 -27.57 -26.73
C MET A 143 9.16 -28.66 -27.46
N ARG A 144 8.80 -28.95 -28.71
CA ARG A 144 9.46 -29.99 -29.53
C ARG A 144 10.96 -29.77 -29.74
N ASN A 145 11.45 -28.55 -29.55
CA ASN A 145 12.87 -28.19 -29.63
C ASN A 145 13.60 -28.29 -28.27
N GLY A 146 12.97 -28.89 -27.25
CA GLY A 146 13.54 -29.06 -25.91
C GLY A 146 13.47 -27.81 -25.04
N ARG A 147 12.91 -26.68 -25.52
CA ARG A 147 12.67 -25.50 -24.67
C ARG A 147 11.56 -25.80 -23.67
N ASN A 148 11.84 -25.58 -22.39
CA ASN A 148 10.83 -25.62 -21.34
C ASN A 148 10.26 -24.21 -21.12
N PHE A 149 8.95 -24.13 -20.93
CA PHE A 149 8.23 -22.95 -20.49
C PHE A 149 7.32 -23.35 -19.34
N SER A 150 7.41 -22.67 -18.20
CA SER A 150 6.48 -22.86 -17.08
C SER A 150 5.58 -21.63 -16.97
N GLN A 151 4.28 -21.87 -16.92
CA GLN A 151 3.31 -20.87 -16.53
C GLN A 151 3.10 -21.01 -15.03
N ARG A 152 3.73 -20.13 -14.25
CA ARG A 152 3.43 -20.01 -12.82
C ARG A 152 2.14 -19.22 -12.70
N GLU A 153 1.08 -19.92 -12.32
CA GLU A 153 -0.23 -19.29 -12.18
C GLU A 153 -0.36 -18.45 -10.90
N THR A 154 0.50 -18.67 -9.90
CA THR A 154 0.31 -18.12 -8.55
C THR A 154 1.59 -17.71 -7.84
N TRP A 155 1.48 -16.65 -7.02
CA TRP A 155 2.54 -16.25 -6.10
C TRP A 155 2.56 -17.19 -4.88
N ARG A 156 3.60 -18.02 -4.77
CA ARG A 156 3.75 -19.00 -3.67
C ARG A 156 4.79 -18.62 -2.61
N LYS A 157 5.40 -17.45 -2.75
CA LYS A 157 6.47 -16.95 -1.90
C LYS A 157 5.87 -16.13 -0.73
N PRO A 158 6.59 -15.92 0.38
CA PRO A 158 6.13 -15.11 1.50
C PRO A 158 5.64 -13.72 1.08
N ILE A 159 4.57 -13.25 1.72
CA ILE A 159 4.08 -11.86 1.59
C ILE A 159 3.88 -11.28 2.98
N VAL A 160 4.42 -10.07 3.20
CA VAL A 160 4.13 -9.24 4.37
C VAL A 160 3.43 -7.97 3.91
N VAL A 161 2.39 -7.56 4.62
CA VAL A 161 1.56 -6.42 4.26
C VAL A 161 1.84 -5.25 5.20
N LEU A 162 2.11 -4.06 4.65
CA LEU A 162 2.21 -2.83 5.42
C LEU A 162 0.87 -2.10 5.44
N ILE A 163 0.42 -1.69 6.63
CA ILE A 163 -0.77 -0.86 6.84
C ILE A 163 -0.48 0.31 7.79
N ASP A 164 -1.24 1.38 7.66
CA ASP A 164 -1.18 2.53 8.57
C ASP A 164 -2.58 3.09 8.86
N GLY A 165 -2.67 4.11 9.71
CA GLY A 165 -3.92 4.82 9.99
C GLY A 165 -4.55 5.53 8.78
N GLY A 166 -3.86 5.58 7.64
CA GLY A 166 -4.39 6.05 6.37
C GLY A 166 -5.06 4.95 5.55
N THR A 167 -4.64 3.69 5.68
CA THR A 167 -5.19 2.55 4.96
C THR A 167 -6.71 2.52 5.12
N ARG A 168 -7.44 2.65 4.01
CA ARG A 168 -8.91 2.81 4.03
C ARG A 168 -9.63 2.06 2.91
N SER A 169 -10.94 1.84 3.06
CA SER A 169 -11.83 1.36 1.99
C SER A 169 -11.32 0.04 1.37
N ALA A 170 -11.21 -0.07 0.04
CA ALA A 170 -10.77 -1.30 -0.63
C ALA A 170 -9.40 -1.81 -0.11
N ASN A 171 -8.48 -0.93 0.29
CA ASN A 171 -7.21 -1.35 0.88
C ASN A 171 -7.39 -2.02 2.26
N GLU A 172 -8.40 -1.63 3.05
CA GLU A 172 -8.75 -2.33 4.30
C GLU A 172 -9.36 -3.70 4.04
N LEU A 173 -10.17 -3.82 2.99
CA LEU A 173 -10.74 -5.12 2.59
C LEU A 173 -9.63 -6.07 2.15
N LEU A 174 -8.68 -5.59 1.35
CA LEU A 174 -7.49 -6.36 0.96
C LEU A 174 -6.64 -6.74 2.19
N ALA A 175 -6.33 -5.78 3.07
CA ALA A 175 -5.58 -6.04 4.30
C ALA A 175 -6.26 -7.09 5.18
N CYS A 176 -7.57 -6.97 5.39
CA CYS A 176 -8.34 -7.94 6.16
C CYS A 176 -8.33 -9.32 5.48
N ALA A 177 -8.57 -9.42 4.17
CA ALA A 177 -8.51 -10.68 3.43
C ALA A 177 -7.13 -11.35 3.54
N MET A 178 -6.03 -10.58 3.39
CA MET A 178 -4.66 -11.05 3.57
C MET A 178 -4.44 -11.58 4.99
N LYS A 179 -4.86 -10.83 6.02
CA LYS A 179 -4.77 -11.28 7.42
C LYS A 179 -5.52 -12.59 7.66
N LYS A 180 -6.73 -12.74 7.13
CA LYS A 180 -7.52 -13.99 7.29
C LYS A 180 -6.88 -15.20 6.63
N ARG A 181 -6.13 -14.99 5.55
CA ARG A 181 -5.34 -16.04 4.89
C ARG A 181 -4.01 -16.32 5.59
N GLY A 182 -3.70 -15.57 6.66
CA GLY A 182 -2.51 -15.77 7.46
C GLY A 182 -1.29 -15.03 6.94
N PHE A 183 -1.45 -13.96 6.15
CA PHE A 183 -0.33 -13.07 5.88
C PHE A 183 -0.12 -12.10 7.04
N SER A 184 1.14 -11.81 7.36
CA SER A 184 1.49 -10.89 8.45
C SER A 184 1.23 -9.45 8.05
N LEU A 185 0.52 -8.71 8.90
CA LEU A 185 0.32 -7.27 8.78
C LEU A 185 1.22 -6.52 9.76
N ILE A 186 1.89 -5.49 9.29
CA ILE A 186 2.83 -4.69 10.08
C ILE A 186 2.49 -3.21 9.93
N GLY A 187 2.57 -2.47 11.03
CA GLY A 187 2.43 -1.02 11.03
C GLY A 187 1.43 -0.54 12.08
N GLU A 188 0.43 0.22 11.65
CA GLU A 188 -0.58 0.81 12.54
C GLU A 188 -1.99 0.39 12.11
N LYS A 189 -2.92 0.42 13.06
CA LYS A 189 -4.33 0.12 12.84
C LYS A 189 -4.89 0.96 11.68
N SER A 190 -5.64 0.34 10.78
CA SER A 190 -6.25 1.03 9.63
C SER A 190 -7.41 1.96 10.02
N ALA A 191 -7.88 2.77 9.07
CA ALA A 191 -8.81 3.87 9.31
C ALA A 191 -10.20 3.46 9.81
N GLY A 192 -10.66 2.24 9.48
CA GLY A 192 -12.03 1.82 9.70
C GLY A 192 -13.04 2.59 8.84
N ALA A 193 -12.67 2.99 7.63
CA ALA A 193 -13.47 3.84 6.76
C ALA A 193 -13.77 3.12 5.44
N VAL A 194 -14.79 2.27 5.46
CA VAL A 194 -15.14 1.27 4.44
C VAL A 194 -16.60 1.29 3.98
N LEU A 195 -17.43 2.24 4.41
CA LEU A 195 -18.78 2.40 3.85
C LEU A 195 -18.71 2.57 2.32
N GLY A 196 -19.55 1.81 1.60
CA GLY A 196 -19.71 1.99 0.17
C GLY A 196 -20.51 3.26 -0.11
N GLY A 197 -19.97 4.10 -0.99
CA GLY A 197 -20.57 5.38 -1.34
C GLY A 197 -21.00 5.42 -2.81
N ASN A 198 -22.15 6.04 -3.07
CA ASN A 198 -22.57 6.41 -4.41
C ASN A 198 -22.39 7.91 -4.61
N ALA A 199 -21.97 8.29 -5.82
CA ALA A 199 -21.84 9.68 -6.23
C ALA A 199 -23.05 10.08 -7.10
N TYR A 200 -23.59 11.26 -6.83
CA TYR A 200 -24.71 11.86 -7.56
C TYR A 200 -24.29 13.25 -8.04
N VAL A 201 -24.41 13.50 -9.34
CA VAL A 201 -24.20 14.84 -9.90
C VAL A 201 -25.50 15.62 -9.76
N LEU A 202 -25.43 16.79 -9.13
CA LEU A 202 -26.57 17.68 -8.92
C LEU A 202 -26.74 18.65 -10.10
N PRO A 203 -27.91 19.32 -10.24
CA PRO A 203 -28.16 20.23 -11.36
C PRO A 203 -27.22 21.44 -11.48
N ASP A 204 -26.48 21.76 -10.42
CA ASP A 204 -25.49 22.84 -10.37
C ASP A 204 -24.04 22.34 -10.58
N ASP A 205 -23.88 21.13 -11.14
CA ASP A 205 -22.61 20.42 -11.35
C ASP A 205 -21.84 20.07 -10.05
N SER A 206 -22.46 20.23 -8.89
CA SER A 206 -21.88 19.74 -7.63
C SER A 206 -22.01 18.22 -7.50
N LEU A 207 -21.11 17.61 -6.73
CA LEU A 207 -21.07 16.17 -6.49
C LEU A 207 -21.51 15.85 -5.06
N LEU A 208 -22.63 15.13 -4.92
CA LEU A 208 -23.08 14.59 -3.64
C LEU A 208 -22.63 13.14 -3.50
N MET A 209 -21.87 12.84 -2.44
CA MET A 209 -21.48 11.48 -2.09
C MET A 209 -22.32 10.97 -0.91
N VAL A 210 -23.03 9.86 -1.08
CA VAL A 210 -23.91 9.27 -0.06
C VAL A 210 -23.44 7.86 0.28
N ALA A 211 -23.31 7.54 1.56
CA ALA A 211 -23.07 6.17 2.00
C ALA A 211 -24.34 5.32 1.76
N THR A 212 -24.22 4.27 0.96
CA THR A 212 -25.34 3.42 0.52
C THR A 212 -25.19 1.96 0.92
N SER A 213 -24.00 1.53 1.36
CA SER A 213 -23.78 0.15 1.78
C SER A 213 -22.82 0.02 2.96
N MET A 214 -23.01 -1.05 3.73
CA MET A 214 -22.18 -1.44 4.87
C MET A 214 -21.40 -2.69 4.50
N VAL A 215 -20.09 -2.69 4.75
CA VAL A 215 -19.23 -3.86 4.48
C VAL A 215 -19.12 -4.74 5.73
N ARG A 216 -19.29 -6.05 5.53
CA ARG A 216 -19.08 -7.08 6.55
C ARG A 216 -18.07 -8.11 6.06
N VAL A 217 -17.19 -8.57 6.95
CA VAL A 217 -16.22 -9.63 6.66
C VAL A 217 -16.38 -10.75 7.70
N ASP A 218 -16.85 -11.92 7.26
CA ASP A 218 -17.35 -13.04 8.10
C ASP A 218 -18.42 -12.58 9.11
N GLY A 219 -19.39 -11.80 8.65
CA GLY A 219 -20.51 -11.31 9.46
C GLY A 219 -20.19 -10.09 10.34
N GLU A 220 -18.92 -9.76 10.56
CA GLU A 220 -18.50 -8.61 11.36
C GLU A 220 -18.44 -7.32 10.55
N VAL A 221 -18.94 -6.22 11.11
CA VAL A 221 -18.86 -4.88 10.51
C VAL A 221 -17.44 -4.33 10.67
N LEU A 222 -16.81 -3.93 9.56
CA LEU A 222 -15.46 -3.38 9.55
C LEU A 222 -15.43 -1.86 9.75
N GLU A 223 -16.52 -1.16 9.39
CA GLU A 223 -16.67 0.28 9.57
C GLU A 223 -16.50 0.68 11.05
N GLY A 224 -15.74 1.75 11.28
CA GLY A 224 -15.37 2.27 12.60
C GLY A 224 -14.39 1.39 13.38
N ARG A 225 -14.11 0.16 12.92
CA ARG A 225 -13.22 -0.79 13.61
C ARG A 225 -11.84 -0.87 13.01
N GLY A 226 -11.74 -0.87 11.68
CA GLY A 226 -10.48 -1.07 10.96
C GLY A 226 -9.87 -2.46 11.18
N VAL A 227 -8.63 -2.62 10.72
CA VAL A 227 -7.84 -3.85 10.75
C VAL A 227 -6.63 -3.60 11.63
N GLU A 228 -6.46 -4.44 12.66
CA GLU A 228 -5.28 -4.40 13.52
C GLU A 228 -4.11 -5.12 12.83
N PRO A 229 -2.88 -4.57 12.84
CA PRO A 229 -1.70 -5.29 12.40
C PRO A 229 -1.35 -6.42 13.38
N ASP A 230 -0.60 -7.42 12.92
CA ASP A 230 -0.04 -8.46 13.79
C ASP A 230 1.17 -7.95 14.58
N LYS A 231 1.91 -7.01 13.99
CA LYS A 231 3.04 -6.32 14.63
C LYS A 231 2.86 -4.81 14.55
N ILE A 232 2.56 -4.21 15.70
CA ILE A 232 2.41 -2.76 15.81
C ILE A 232 3.79 -2.11 15.75
N VAL A 233 3.99 -1.23 14.77
CA VAL A 233 5.22 -0.46 14.59
C VAL A 233 4.82 0.96 14.26
N SER A 234 5.14 1.90 15.16
CA SER A 234 4.89 3.32 14.91
C SER A 234 5.94 3.87 13.94
N ALA A 235 5.50 4.71 13.01
CA ALA A 235 6.37 5.46 12.11
C ALA A 235 5.98 6.95 12.13
N PRO A 236 6.46 7.72 13.13
CA PRO A 236 6.20 9.15 13.18
C PRO A 236 6.72 9.83 11.90
N VAL A 237 5.81 10.43 11.12
CA VAL A 237 6.16 11.10 9.87
C VAL A 237 7.02 12.35 10.09
N PRO A 238 6.71 13.26 11.05
CA PRO A 238 7.44 14.51 11.17
C PRO A 238 8.94 14.28 11.34
N TYR A 239 9.73 14.85 10.42
CA TYR A 239 11.19 14.80 10.44
C TYR A 239 11.80 13.39 10.39
N ALA A 240 11.09 12.44 9.78
CA ALA A 240 11.57 11.07 9.60
C ALA A 240 12.88 10.97 8.81
N GLY A 241 13.24 11.99 8.01
CA GLY A 241 14.48 11.99 7.23
C GLY A 241 14.58 10.84 6.22
N GLY A 242 13.42 10.36 5.74
CA GLY A 242 13.33 9.18 4.88
C GLY A 242 13.46 7.82 5.58
N ALA A 243 13.60 7.77 6.90
CA ALA A 243 13.53 6.52 7.65
C ALA A 243 12.12 5.91 7.56
N ASP A 244 12.06 4.59 7.44
CA ASP A 244 10.81 3.83 7.38
C ASP A 244 10.93 2.58 8.27
N PRO A 245 10.71 2.71 9.59
CA PRO A 245 10.87 1.59 10.53
C PRO A 245 9.85 0.47 10.28
N GLN A 246 8.67 0.81 9.75
CA GLN A 246 7.66 -0.18 9.35
C GLN A 246 8.18 -1.05 8.20
N LEU A 247 8.76 -0.43 7.17
CA LEU A 247 9.36 -1.15 6.05
C LEU A 247 10.54 -2.01 6.49
N GLU A 248 11.42 -1.51 7.36
CA GLU A 248 12.55 -2.29 7.89
C GLU A 248 12.07 -3.56 8.62
N VAL A 249 11.04 -3.42 9.46
CA VAL A 249 10.45 -4.55 10.18
C VAL A 249 9.77 -5.54 9.23
N ALA A 250 9.12 -5.06 8.15
CA ALA A 250 8.54 -5.93 7.14
C ALA A 250 9.59 -6.70 6.33
N MET A 251 10.68 -6.05 5.94
CA MET A 251 11.80 -6.72 5.27
C MET A 251 12.41 -7.81 6.13
N LYS A 252 12.59 -7.52 7.43
CA LYS A 252 13.04 -8.51 8.41
C LYS A 252 12.09 -9.70 8.51
N GLU A 253 10.79 -9.44 8.65
CA GLU A 253 9.76 -10.48 8.75
C GLU A 253 9.75 -11.38 7.51
N VAL A 254 9.80 -10.83 6.30
CA VAL A 254 9.91 -11.64 5.06
C VAL A 254 11.17 -12.49 5.05
N SER A 255 12.32 -11.93 5.44
CA SER A 255 13.61 -12.65 5.49
C SER A 255 13.60 -13.81 6.51
N GLU A 256 12.98 -13.61 7.68
CA GLU A 256 12.77 -14.65 8.69
C GLU A 256 11.86 -15.76 8.14
N GLN A 257 10.78 -15.38 7.44
CA GLN A 257 9.87 -16.32 6.78
C GLN A 257 10.57 -17.20 5.74
N LEU A 258 11.50 -16.62 4.96
CA LEU A 258 12.29 -17.32 3.95
C LEU A 258 13.33 -18.28 4.52
N SER A 259 13.82 -18.02 5.73
CA SER A 259 14.88 -18.81 6.37
C SER A 259 14.37 -20.11 7.02
N GLY A 260 13.11 -20.48 6.77
CA GLY A 260 12.48 -21.63 7.42
C GLY A 260 12.09 -21.37 8.88
N VAL A 261 12.36 -20.17 9.39
CA VAL A 261 11.76 -19.65 10.63
C VAL A 261 10.38 -19.12 10.26
N SER A 262 9.48 -19.98 9.80
CA SER A 262 8.09 -19.63 9.91
C SER A 262 7.05 -20.72 9.72
N PRO A 263 5.89 -20.54 10.38
CA PRO A 263 4.91 -21.59 10.56
C PRO A 263 3.62 -21.31 9.76
N TRP A 264 3.66 -20.42 8.76
CA TRP A 264 2.49 -19.66 8.29
C TRP A 264 1.39 -20.46 7.57
N ARG A 265 1.70 -21.59 6.91
CA ARG A 265 0.63 -22.47 6.38
C ARG A 265 0.14 -23.52 7.38
N SER A 266 0.89 -23.83 8.45
CA SER A 266 0.63 -24.97 9.33
C SER A 266 0.28 -24.66 10.79
N SER A 267 0.37 -23.40 11.25
CA SER A 267 0.26 -23.07 12.68
C SER A 267 -0.86 -22.12 13.12
N LEU A 268 -1.59 -21.50 12.20
CA LEU A 268 -2.57 -20.49 12.61
C LEU A 268 -3.91 -21.11 13.02
N SER A 269 -4.29 -20.90 14.28
CA SER A 269 -5.64 -21.19 14.76
C SER A 269 -6.69 -20.32 14.04
N PRO A 270 -7.96 -20.75 13.97
CA PRO A 270 -9.06 -19.91 13.44
C PRO A 270 -9.17 -18.55 14.15
N GLU A 271 -8.71 -18.45 15.39
CA GLU A 271 -8.79 -17.25 16.21
C GLU A 271 -7.80 -16.16 15.79
N GLN A 272 -6.60 -16.57 15.39
CA GLN A 272 -5.56 -15.67 14.87
C GLN A 272 -5.86 -15.15 13.47
N ARG A 273 -6.84 -15.74 12.77
CA ARG A 273 -7.32 -15.32 11.44
C ARG A 273 -8.44 -14.27 11.50
N ARG A 274 -8.81 -13.78 12.68
CA ARG A 274 -9.88 -12.77 12.84
C ARG A 274 -9.33 -11.35 12.61
N CYS A 275 -10.02 -10.55 11.79
CA CYS A 275 -9.65 -9.14 11.54
C CYS A 275 -9.86 -8.22 12.75
N SER A 276 -10.50 -8.70 13.81
CA SER A 276 -10.69 -7.96 15.06
C SER A 276 -10.44 -8.87 16.26
N GLN A 277 -9.34 -8.64 16.97
CA GLN A 277 -9.21 -8.79 18.42
C GLN A 277 -8.07 -7.89 18.93
N GLY A 278 -8.38 -6.59 19.05
CA GLY A 278 -7.60 -5.66 19.88
C GLY A 278 -8.23 -5.61 21.29
N SER A 279 -7.54 -6.21 22.26
CA SER A 279 -7.72 -6.15 23.72
C SER A 279 -9.14 -5.94 24.27
N ALA A 280 -9.84 -7.04 24.56
CA ALA A 280 -10.71 -7.08 25.73
C ALA A 280 -9.82 -7.36 26.97
N ALA A 281 -9.29 -6.30 27.59
CA ALA A 281 -8.69 -6.43 28.91
C ALA A 281 -8.82 -5.13 29.73
N ARG A 282 -9.66 -5.25 30.76
CA ARG A 282 -9.71 -4.51 32.05
C ARG A 282 -10.59 -3.25 32.12
N SER A 283 -11.80 -3.45 32.64
CA SER A 283 -12.20 -2.85 33.92
C SER A 283 -13.26 -3.74 34.56
N ASN A 284 -13.01 -4.15 35.81
CA ASN A 284 -14.06 -4.52 36.76
C ASN A 284 -14.87 -3.28 37.13
#